data_AF-A0A6H9I0R5-F1
#
_entry.id   AF-A0A6H9I0R5-F1
#
_cell.length_a   1.000
_cell.length_b   1.000
_cell.length_c   1.000
_cell.angle_alpha   90.00
_cell.angle_beta   90.00
_cell.angle_gamma   90.00
#
_symmetry.space_group_name_H-M   'P 1'
#
loop_
_entity.id
_entity.type
_entity.pdbx_description
1 polymer ?
#
loop_
_entity_poly.entity_id
_entity_poly.type
_entity_poly.pdbx_seq_one_letter_code
_entity_poly.pdbx_strand_id
1 'polypeptide(L)'
;MDVPRIPSGPAGIFVHRVFWLLLLFLILVLAVLFAAINPGLIDLDLGLYETRVQKSLALTLAFAAGWLFGLLSLALVLLRMWLERRRLRKALRLAEAEVHTLRSLPAPHAD
;
A
#
# COMPACT_ATOMS: atom_id res chain seq x y z
N MET A 1 -16.17 -24.19 5.35
CA MET A 1 -14.73 -23.87 5.26
C MET A 1 -14.46 -22.71 6.20
N ASP A 2 -14.09 -23.03 7.44
CA ASP A 2 -13.70 -22.03 8.44
C ASP A 2 -12.29 -21.55 8.15
N VAL A 3 -12.14 -20.24 7.94
CA VAL A 3 -10.81 -19.62 7.83
C VAL A 3 -10.25 -19.47 9.24
N PRO A 4 -9.04 -19.99 9.53
CA PRO A 4 -8.45 -19.84 10.85
C PRO A 4 -8.16 -18.36 11.11
N ARG A 5 -8.86 -17.79 12.10
CA ARG A 5 -8.51 -16.47 12.65
C ARG A 5 -7.20 -16.65 13.41
N ILE A 6 -6.13 -16.04 12.95
CA ILE A 6 -4.88 -15.93 13.71
C ILE A 6 -5.17 -14.96 14.87
N PRO A 7 -5.22 -15.41 16.13
CA PRO A 7 -5.34 -14.50 17.25
C PRO A 7 -3.95 -13.90 17.50
N SER A 8 -3.71 -12.70 17.00
CA SER A 8 -2.55 -11.92 17.45
C SER A 8 -2.85 -11.42 18.85
N GLY A 9 -2.39 -12.16 19.87
CA GLY A 9 -2.43 -11.71 21.26
C GLY A 9 -1.70 -10.37 21.45
N PRO A 10 -1.85 -9.69 22.60
CA PRO A 10 -1.20 -8.40 22.88
C PRO A 10 0.32 -8.42 22.68
N ALA A 11 0.95 -9.58 22.86
CA ALA A 11 2.37 -9.81 22.56
C ALA A 11 2.71 -9.66 21.06
N GLY A 12 1.84 -10.08 20.14
CA GLY A 12 2.09 -9.97 18.69
C GLY A 12 2.07 -8.51 18.22
N ILE A 13 1.17 -7.69 18.77
CA ILE A 13 1.12 -6.25 18.50
C ILE A 13 2.37 -5.56 19.05
N PHE A 14 2.84 -5.98 20.22
CA PHE A 14 4.06 -5.45 20.84
C PHE A 14 5.31 -5.79 20.03
N VAL A 15 5.50 -7.05 19.63
CA VAL A 15 6.65 -7.47 18.80
C VAL A 15 6.67 -6.73 17.48
N HIS A 16 5.51 -6.56 16.84
CA HIS A 16 5.39 -5.81 15.59
C HIS A 16 5.79 -4.34 15.77
N ARG A 17 5.39 -3.68 16.87
CA ARG A 17 5.80 -2.31 17.19
C ARG A 17 7.29 -2.19 17.45
N VAL A 18 7.87 -3.11 18.24
CA VAL A 18 9.30 -3.13 18.55
C VAL A 18 10.12 -3.35 17.28
N PHE A 19 9.69 -4.24 16.39
CA PHE A 19 10.33 -4.46 15.10
C PHE A 19 10.38 -3.18 14.26
N TRP A 20 9.26 -2.46 14.12
CA TRP A 20 9.25 -1.20 13.36
C TRP A 20 10.09 -0.09 14.00
N LEU A 21 10.10 0.00 15.33
CA LEU A 21 10.95 0.96 16.03
C LEU A 21 12.43 0.65 15.85
N LEU A 22 12.82 -0.64 15.93
CA LEU A 22 14.19 -1.08 15.65
C LEU A 22 14.58 -0.82 14.20
N LEU A 23 13.69 -1.10 13.25
CA LEU A 23 13.94 -0.84 11.84
C LEU A 23 14.11 0.67 11.58
N LEU A 24 13.26 1.51 12.17
CA LEU A 24 13.38 2.97 12.08
C LEU A 24 14.71 3.46 12.67
N PHE A 25 15.08 2.95 13.85
CA PHE A 25 16.34 3.29 14.49
C PHE A 25 17.54 2.86 13.64
N LEU A 26 17.52 1.66 13.07
CA LEU A 26 18.55 1.16 12.18
C LEU A 26 18.70 2.06 10.94
N ILE A 27 17.59 2.44 10.30
CA ILE A 27 17.60 3.35 9.15
C ILE A 27 18.20 4.70 9.52
N LEU A 28 17.84 5.24 10.70
CA LEU A 28 18.39 6.50 11.20
C LEU A 28 19.90 6.42 11.41
N VAL A 29 20.38 5.35 12.06
CA VAL A 29 21.82 5.11 12.26
C VAL A 29 22.55 4.99 10.93
N LEU A 30 22.01 4.23 9.97
CA LEU A 30 22.58 4.12 8.63
C LEU A 30 22.64 5.47 7.91
N ALA A 31 21.60 6.29 8.02
CA ALA A 31 21.57 7.62 7.41
C ALA A 31 22.64 8.56 8.00
N VAL A 32 22.79 8.56 9.34
CA VAL A 32 23.81 9.35 10.03
C VAL A 32 25.21 8.87 9.66
N LEU A 33 25.47 7.56 9.67
CA LEU A 33 26.75 6.98 9.28
C LEU A 33 27.07 7.27 7.81
N PHE A 34 26.10 7.13 6.91
CA PHE A 34 26.25 7.47 5.51
C PHE A 34 26.64 8.93 5.33
N ALA A 35 26.00 9.84 6.07
CA ALA A 35 26.31 11.26 6.02
C ALA A 35 27.70 11.60 6.59
N ALA A 36 28.10 10.93 7.68
CA ALA A 36 29.41 11.13 8.29
C ALA A 36 30.56 10.58 7.42
N ILE A 37 30.35 9.45 6.75
CA ILE A 37 31.35 8.78 5.90
C ILE A 37 31.45 9.43 4.51
N ASN A 38 30.38 10.07 4.03
CA ASN A 38 30.35 10.74 2.73
C ASN A 38 30.25 12.27 2.85
N PRO A 39 31.18 12.95 3.56
CA PRO A 39 31.22 14.40 3.57
C PRO A 39 31.58 14.87 2.15
N GLY A 40 30.72 15.71 1.56
CA GLY A 40 30.97 16.27 0.24
C GLY A 40 29.69 16.70 -0.47
N LEU A 41 29.78 17.84 -1.15
CA LEU A 41 28.79 18.27 -2.11
C LEU A 41 29.05 17.52 -3.42
N ILE A 42 27.99 17.04 -4.06
CA ILE A 42 27.99 16.55 -5.44
C ILE A 42 27.32 17.59 -6.31
N ASP A 43 27.92 17.84 -7.48
CA ASP A 43 27.25 18.59 -8.55
C ASP A 43 26.16 17.66 -9.11
N LEU A 44 24.91 18.07 -8.90
CA LEU A 44 23.73 17.38 -9.38
C LEU A 44 23.21 18.15 -10.59
N ASP A 45 23.46 17.60 -11.77
CA ASP A 45 22.86 18.09 -13.01
C ASP A 45 21.50 17.41 -13.20
N LEU A 46 20.42 18.18 -13.04
CA LEU A 46 19.05 17.71 -13.24
C LEU A 46 18.61 17.85 -14.71
N GLY A 47 19.53 18.13 -15.64
CA GLY A 47 19.31 18.37 -17.06
C GLY A 47 18.70 19.74 -17.39
N LEU A 48 18.00 20.35 -16.43
CA LEU A 48 17.42 21.71 -16.52
C LEU A 48 18.10 22.71 -15.59
N TYR A 49 18.80 22.22 -14.55
CA TYR A 49 19.43 23.04 -13.53
C TYR A 49 20.55 22.25 -12.84
N GLU A 50 21.72 22.87 -12.70
CA GLU A 50 22.84 22.32 -11.94
C GLU A 50 22.83 22.89 -10.53
N THR A 51 22.86 22.01 -9.52
CA THR A 51 22.93 22.44 -8.12
C THR A 51 23.90 21.59 -7.31
N ARG A 52 24.60 22.22 -6.38
CA ARG A 52 25.49 21.53 -5.44
C ARG A 52 24.70 21.08 -4.23
N VAL A 53 24.49 19.77 -4.12
CA VAL A 53 23.74 19.17 -3.02
C VAL A 53 24.63 18.22 -2.24
N GLN A 54 24.48 18.15 -0.92
CA GLN A 54 25.18 17.13 -0.13
C GLN A 54 24.74 15.73 -0.58
N LYS A 55 25.70 14.80 -0.70
CA LYS A 55 25.44 13.40 -1.10
C LYS A 55 24.33 12.76 -0.28
N SER A 56 24.34 13.00 1.03
CA SER A 56 23.35 12.51 1.99
C SER A 56 21.94 13.03 1.70
N LEU A 57 21.82 14.31 1.35
CA LEU A 57 20.54 14.94 1.05
C LEU A 57 19.97 14.43 -0.26
N ALA A 58 20.80 14.30 -1.31
CA ALA A 58 20.39 13.73 -2.59
C ALA A 58 19.88 12.29 -2.43
N LEU A 59 20.60 11.46 -1.67
CA LEU A 59 20.17 10.08 -1.39
C LEU A 59 18.85 10.04 -0.61
N THR A 60 18.74 10.88 0.44
CA THR A 60 17.52 10.97 1.27
C THR A 60 16.32 11.36 0.42
N LEU A 61 16.45 12.35 -0.46
CA LEU A 61 15.39 12.78 -1.37
C LEU A 61 15.00 11.71 -2.37
N ALA A 62 15.97 10.99 -2.95
CA ALA A 62 15.69 9.88 -3.86
C ALA A 62 14.90 8.75 -3.16
N PHE A 63 15.29 8.39 -1.93
CA PHE A 63 14.56 7.43 -1.11
C PHE A 63 13.15 7.92 -0.76
N ALA A 64 13.02 9.18 -0.33
CA ALA A 64 11.71 9.76 0.00
C ALA A 64 10.78 9.79 -1.22
N ALA A 65 11.30 10.15 -2.39
CA ALA A 65 10.55 10.15 -3.64
C ALA A 65 10.12 8.73 -4.04
N GLY A 66 11.03 7.75 -3.99
CA GLY A 66 10.72 6.36 -4.28
C GLY A 66 9.69 5.77 -3.30
N TRP A 67 9.80 6.10 -2.02
CA TRP A 67 8.83 5.67 -1.00
C TRP A 67 7.44 6.27 -1.23
N LEU A 68 7.36 7.58 -1.49
CA LEU A 68 6.11 8.25 -1.78
C LEU A 68 5.44 7.69 -3.05
N PHE A 69 6.24 7.44 -4.10
CA PHE A 69 5.77 6.81 -5.33
C PHE A 69 5.24 5.39 -5.07
N GLY A 70 5.97 4.58 -4.29
CA GLY A 70 5.50 3.24 -3.89
C GLY A 70 4.19 3.28 -3.12
N LEU A 71 4.05 4.23 -2.18
CA LEU A 71 2.84 4.41 -1.39
C LEU A 71 1.64 4.82 -2.26
N LEU A 72 1.87 5.73 -3.21
CA LEU A 72 0.86 6.15 -4.17
C LEU A 72 0.43 4.97 -5.07
N SER A 73 1.38 4.18 -5.57
CA SER A 73 1.10 2.99 -6.38
C SER A 73 0.24 1.98 -5.61
N LEU A 74 0.58 1.70 -4.35
CA LEU A 74 -0.20 0.83 -3.49
C LEU A 74 -1.63 1.38 -3.24
N ALA A 75 -1.75 2.68 -2.99
CA ALA A 75 -3.05 3.33 -2.79
C ALA A 75 -3.95 3.19 -4.03
N LEU A 76 -3.40 3.35 -5.23
CA LEU A 76 -4.13 3.17 -6.49
C LEU A 76 -4.62 1.73 -6.66
N VAL A 77 -3.78 0.74 -6.36
CA VAL A 77 -4.16 -0.68 -6.40
C VAL A 77 -5.29 -0.98 -5.41
N LEU A 78 -5.17 -0.49 -4.18
CA LEU A 78 -6.21 -0.67 -3.15
C LEU A 78 -7.52 0.00 -3.53
N LEU A 79 -7.46 1.21 -4.09
CA LEU A 79 -8.64 1.93 -4.57
C LEU A 79 -9.35 1.14 -5.68
N ARG A 80 -8.59 0.63 -6.65
CA ARG A 80 -9.12 -0.22 -7.72
C ARG A 80 -9.81 -1.45 -7.14
N MET A 81 -9.14 -2.19 -6.24
CA MET A 81 -9.72 -3.38 -5.60
C MET A 81 -11.01 -3.06 -4.84
N TRP A 82 -11.08 -1.91 -4.17
CA TRP A 82 -12.26 -1.48 -3.44
C TRP A 82 -13.44 -1.15 -4.37
N LEU A 83 -13.17 -0.47 -5.48
CA LEU A 83 -14.16 -0.18 -6.52
C LEU A 83 -14.67 -1.49 -7.16
N GLU A 84 -13.76 -2.41 -7.48
CA GLU A 84 -14.08 -3.72 -8.04
C GLU A 84 -14.98 -4.53 -7.09
N ARG A 85 -14.62 -4.58 -5.80
CA ARG A 85 -15.45 -5.21 -4.75
C ARG A 85 -16.82 -4.55 -4.61
N ARG A 86 -16.93 -3.23 -4.77
CA ARG A 86 -18.23 -2.53 -4.75
C ARG A 86 -19.06 -2.89 -5.97
N ARG A 87 -18.46 -2.92 -7.16
CA ARG A 87 -19.12 -3.31 -8.41
C ARG A 87 -19.63 -4.76 -8.36
N LEU A 88 -18.79 -5.70 -7.94
CA LEU A 88 -19.15 -7.11 -7.82
C LEU A 88 -20.31 -7.33 -6.84
N ARG A 89 -20.31 -6.65 -5.68
CA ARG A 89 -21.43 -6.71 -4.72
C ARG A 89 -22.73 -6.17 -5.28
N LYS A 90 -22.68 -5.10 -6.08
CA LYS A 90 -23.88 -4.57 -6.76
C LYS A 90 -24.40 -5.55 -7.82
N ALA A 91 -23.51 -6.10 -8.64
CA ALA A 91 -23.88 -7.08 -9.66
C ALA A 91 -24.50 -8.34 -9.05
N LEU A 92 -23.94 -8.84 -7.93
CA LEU A 92 -24.50 -9.97 -7.20
C LEU A 92 -25.93 -9.71 -6.73
N ARG A 93 -26.18 -8.55 -6.10
CA ARG A 93 -27.52 -8.17 -5.62
C ARG A 93 -28.55 -8.07 -6.74
N LEU A 94 -28.15 -7.55 -7.91
CA LEU A 94 -29.03 -7.46 -9.08
C LEU A 94 -29.37 -8.85 -9.62
N ALA A 95 -28.36 -9.71 -9.78
CA ALA A 95 -28.58 -11.09 -10.22
C ALA A 95 -29.47 -11.88 -9.25
N GLU A 96 -29.29 -11.72 -7.94
CA GLU A 96 -30.16 -12.32 -6.91
C GLU A 96 -31.60 -11.82 -7.02
N ALA A 97 -31.81 -10.53 -7.27
CA ALA A 97 -33.14 -9.94 -7.46
C ALA A 97 -33.82 -10.44 -8.74
N GLU A 98 -33.09 -10.59 -9.84
CA GLU A 98 -33.61 -11.15 -11.09
C GLU A 98 -34.04 -12.62 -10.91
N VAL A 99 -33.20 -13.45 -10.27
CA VAL A 99 -33.54 -14.85 -9.99
C VAL A 99 -34.77 -14.95 -9.08
N HIS A 100 -34.87 -14.10 -8.06
CA HIS A 100 -36.06 -14.07 -7.20
C HIS A 100 -37.31 -13.68 -7.97
N THR A 101 -37.22 -12.66 -8.84
CA THR A 101 -38.33 -12.21 -9.67
C THR A 101 -38.80 -13.32 -10.61
N LEU A 102 -37.88 -13.99 -11.30
CA LEU A 102 -38.19 -15.11 -12.20
C LEU A 102 -38.82 -16.31 -11.47
N ARG A 103 -38.36 -16.60 -10.24
CA ARG A 103 -38.95 -17.67 -9.40
C ARG A 103 -40.33 -17.32 -8.84
N SER A 104 -40.62 -16.03 -8.68
CA SER A 104 -41.93 -15.56 -8.21
C SER A 104 -42.98 -15.49 -9.33
N LEU A 105 -42.58 -15.65 -10.59
CA LEU A 105 -43.51 -15.77 -11.70
C LEU A 105 -44.19 -17.15 -11.66
N PRO A 106 -45.52 -17.24 -11.78
CA PRO A 106 -46.22 -18.51 -11.86
C PRO A 106 -45.72 -19.31 -13.06
N ALA A 107 -45.50 -20.61 -12.90
CA ALA A 107 -45.16 -21.48 -14.02
C ALA A 107 -46.25 -21.34 -15.11
N PRO A 108 -45.89 -21.09 -16.39
CA PRO A 108 -46.84 -21.16 -17.48
C PRO A 108 -47.53 -22.53 -17.39
N HIS A 109 -48.84 -22.49 -17.20
CA HIS A 109 -49.67 -23.68 -17.29
C HIS A 109 -49.52 -24.15 -18.73
N ALA A 110 -48.73 -25.21 -18.91
CA ALA A 110 -48.67 -25.95 -20.15
C ALA A 110 -49.80 -26.97 -20.06
N ASP A 111 -50.92 -26.61 -20.69
CA ASP A 111 -52.07 -27.48 -20.93
C ASP A 111 -51.72 -28.60 -21.92
#